data_AF-A0A6L9YKZ4-F1
#
_entry.id   AF-A0A6L9YKZ4-F1
#
_cell.length_a   1.000
_cell.length_b   1.000
_cell.length_c   1.000
_cell.angle_alpha   90.00
_cell.angle_beta   90.00
_cell.angle_gamma   90.00
#
_symmetry.space_group_name_H-M   'P 1'
#
loop_
_entity.id
_entity.type
_entity.pdbx_description
1 polymer ?
#
loop_
_entity_poly.entity_id
_entity_poly.type
_entity_poly.pdbx_seq_one_letter_code
_entity_poly.pdbx_strand_id
1 'polypeptide(L)'
;MTNNPGGISVGGNVGGDFKNVQGDKNLQGDNNTQIIQGQGAASTEEQLTKEQVIELLAKLDKLVRGAELPEDTKEEATMYLGAAKKATEKEEPKKETALANLESVAETLETASNTLDAGKNIWENAKPIILKVAGWLGAAAGSYLLGL
;
A
#
# COMPACT_ATOMS: atom_id res chain seq x y z
N MET A 1 16.78 -27.31 -57.95
CA MET A 1 17.95 -28.03 -57.42
C MET A 1 18.76 -27.00 -56.64
N THR A 2 18.59 -26.89 -55.31
CA THR A 2 19.47 -27.49 -54.26
C THR A 2 20.92 -26.99 -54.43
N ASN A 3 21.55 -26.25 -53.50
CA ASN A 3 21.79 -26.57 -52.09
C ASN A 3 22.24 -25.34 -51.25
N ASN A 4 21.82 -25.32 -49.99
CA ASN A 4 22.54 -24.81 -48.79
C ASN A 4 23.35 -26.02 -48.22
N PRO A 5 24.44 -25.95 -47.39
CA PRO A 5 24.67 -25.14 -46.18
C PRO A 5 26.15 -24.67 -46.05
N GLY A 6 26.67 -24.00 -45.03
CA GLY A 6 26.22 -23.48 -43.75
C GLY A 6 27.46 -22.83 -43.11
N GLY A 7 27.32 -21.62 -42.58
CA GLY A 7 28.39 -20.90 -41.89
C GLY A 7 28.02 -20.73 -40.43
N ILE A 8 28.42 -21.67 -39.59
CA ILE A 8 28.49 -21.49 -38.13
C ILE A 8 29.93 -21.07 -37.80
N SER A 9 30.08 -19.88 -37.23
CA SER A 9 31.27 -19.49 -36.49
C SER A 9 30.80 -18.75 -35.24
N VAL A 10 30.87 -19.50 -34.14
CA VAL A 10 30.67 -19.06 -32.76
C VAL A 10 31.99 -18.49 -32.24
N GLY A 11 31.95 -17.35 -31.56
CA GLY A 11 32.96 -17.00 -30.55
C GLY A 11 33.32 -15.52 -30.45
N GLY A 12 32.76 -14.84 -29.45
CA GLY A 12 33.33 -13.59 -28.92
C GLY A 12 32.32 -12.53 -28.48
N ASN A 13 31.88 -12.60 -27.21
CA ASN A 13 31.11 -11.56 -26.53
C ASN A 13 31.74 -10.16 -26.67
N VAL A 14 30.99 -9.19 -27.19
CA VAL A 14 31.09 -7.76 -26.81
C VAL A 14 29.68 -7.16 -26.89
N GLY A 15 29.29 -6.50 -25.80
CA GLY A 15 27.91 -6.13 -25.49
C GLY A 15 27.25 -5.10 -26.41
N GLY A 16 25.93 -5.02 -26.23
CA GLY A 16 25.04 -4.09 -26.89
C GLY A 16 23.73 -4.78 -27.20
N ASP A 17 22.75 -4.63 -26.32
CA ASP A 17 21.37 -5.11 -26.46
C ASP A 17 20.74 -4.66 -27.79
N PHE A 18 20.70 -5.57 -28.77
CA PHE A 18 19.93 -5.41 -30.00
C PHE A 18 18.79 -6.43 -30.03
N LYS A 19 17.58 -5.90 -29.78
CA LYS A 19 16.25 -6.34 -30.24
C LYS A 19 16.16 -7.78 -30.77
N ASN A 20 15.75 -8.71 -29.91
CA ASN A 20 15.19 -9.97 -30.36
C ASN A 20 13.74 -9.74 -30.81
N VAL A 21 13.57 -9.54 -32.12
CA VAL A 21 12.30 -9.61 -32.84
C VAL A 21 12.10 -11.08 -33.19
N GLN A 22 11.27 -11.80 -32.44
CA GLN A 22 10.78 -13.12 -32.84
C GLN A 22 9.55 -13.50 -32.01
N GLY A 23 8.41 -13.71 -32.69
CA GLY A 23 7.25 -14.32 -32.05
C GLY A 23 5.90 -13.91 -32.62
N ASP A 24 5.75 -13.94 -33.93
CA ASP A 24 4.45 -13.85 -34.61
C ASP A 24 3.58 -15.07 -34.25
N LYS A 25 2.58 -14.87 -33.38
CA LYS A 25 1.21 -15.46 -33.40
C LYS A 25 0.56 -15.36 -32.02
N ASN A 26 -0.48 -14.53 -31.90
CA ASN A 26 -1.83 -14.91 -31.45
C ASN A 26 -2.70 -13.65 -31.16
N LEU A 27 -3.72 -13.47 -31.99
CA LEU A 27 -5.11 -13.21 -31.60
C LEU A 27 -5.41 -11.99 -30.72
N GLN A 28 -5.83 -10.91 -31.39
CA GLN A 28 -7.09 -10.18 -31.18
C GLN A 28 -7.66 -10.18 -29.74
N GLY A 29 -7.59 -9.03 -29.07
CA GLY A 29 -8.30 -8.78 -27.82
C GLY A 29 -7.82 -7.52 -27.09
N ASP A 30 -8.59 -6.44 -27.26
CA ASP A 30 -8.91 -5.39 -26.30
C ASP A 30 -7.82 -4.59 -25.53
N ASN A 31 -8.09 -3.28 -25.48
CA ASN A 31 -7.63 -2.30 -24.50
C ASN A 31 -6.15 -1.89 -24.48
N ASN A 32 -5.89 -0.81 -25.23
CA ASN A 32 -5.07 0.34 -24.85
C ASN A 32 -4.23 0.18 -23.57
N THR A 33 -3.12 -0.54 -23.68
CA THR A 33 -2.05 -0.65 -22.70
C THR A 33 -1.24 0.64 -22.70
N GLN A 34 -1.68 1.64 -21.94
CA GLN A 34 -0.81 2.75 -21.53
C GLN A 34 0.17 2.25 -20.46
N ILE A 35 1.31 1.77 -20.97
CA ILE A 35 2.67 1.97 -20.44
C ILE A 35 2.82 1.93 -18.91
N ILE A 36 3.18 0.73 -18.45
CA ILE A 36 3.92 0.48 -17.22
C ILE A 36 5.26 1.24 -17.30
N GLN A 37 5.45 2.25 -16.46
CA GLN A 37 6.78 2.77 -16.11
C GLN A 37 7.06 2.43 -14.65
N GLY A 38 8.08 1.59 -14.44
CA GLY A 38 8.72 1.42 -13.13
C GLY A 38 8.65 0.02 -12.53
N GLN A 39 9.18 -1.00 -13.21
CA GLN A 39 9.66 -2.21 -12.53
C GLN A 39 10.93 -1.87 -11.75
N GLY A 40 10.77 -1.59 -10.45
CA GLY A 40 11.76 -1.93 -9.43
C GLY A 40 11.21 -3.11 -8.66
N ALA A 41 11.92 -4.23 -8.64
CA ALA A 41 11.50 -5.48 -8.03
C ALA A 41 10.96 -5.28 -6.59
N ALA A 42 9.66 -5.50 -6.41
CA ALA A 42 9.07 -5.73 -5.10
C ALA A 42 7.90 -6.69 -5.28
N SER A 43 7.85 -7.65 -4.37
CA SER A 43 6.96 -8.80 -4.27
C SER A 43 5.52 -8.52 -4.68
N THR A 44 4.86 -9.56 -5.17
CA THR A 44 3.44 -9.69 -5.47
C THR A 44 2.54 -9.51 -4.23
N GLU A 45 2.65 -8.37 -3.55
CA GLU A 45 1.65 -7.87 -2.62
C GLU A 45 0.83 -6.85 -3.40
N GLU A 46 -0.48 -7.09 -3.55
CA GLU A 46 -1.38 -6.10 -4.15
C GLU A 46 -1.14 -4.74 -3.46
N GLN A 47 -0.59 -3.78 -4.20
CA GLN A 47 -0.50 -2.41 -3.72
C GLN A 47 -1.92 -1.94 -3.45
N LEU A 48 -2.16 -1.50 -2.21
CA LEU A 48 -3.45 -0.94 -1.83
C LEU A 48 -3.83 0.20 -2.79
N THR A 49 -5.07 0.20 -3.25
CA THR A 49 -5.67 1.32 -3.97
C THR A 49 -6.12 2.41 -2.99
N LYS A 50 -6.36 3.62 -3.50
CA LYS A 50 -6.91 4.73 -2.70
C LYS A 50 -8.24 4.33 -2.06
N GLU A 51 -9.10 3.66 -2.81
CA GLU A 51 -10.41 3.19 -2.37
C GLU A 51 -10.27 2.18 -1.23
N GLN A 52 -9.37 1.20 -1.38
CA GLN A 52 -9.08 0.24 -0.31
C GLN A 52 -8.54 0.91 0.94
N VAL A 53 -7.70 1.95 0.81
CA VAL A 53 -7.24 2.73 1.98
C VAL A 53 -8.40 3.47 2.66
N ILE A 54 -9.31 4.06 1.90
CA ILE A 54 -10.50 4.73 2.44
C ILE A 54 -11.39 3.71 3.17
N GLU A 55 -11.56 2.51 2.62
CA GLU A 55 -12.30 1.41 3.26
C GLU A 55 -11.62 0.94 4.55
N LEU A 56 -10.29 0.81 4.57
CA LEU A 56 -9.52 0.46 5.76
C LEU A 56 -9.67 1.53 6.86
N LEU A 57 -9.61 2.81 6.50
CA LEU A 57 -9.86 3.92 7.43
C LEU A 57 -11.31 3.88 7.97
N ALA A 58 -12.29 3.59 7.12
CA ALA A 58 -13.69 3.45 7.54
C ALA A 58 -13.91 2.22 8.42
N LYS A 59 -13.19 1.11 8.17
CA LYS A 59 -13.21 -0.08 9.03
C LYS A 59 -12.62 0.23 10.40
N LEU A 60 -11.52 0.98 10.44
CA LEU A 60 -10.90 1.43 11.69
C LEU A 60 -11.85 2.33 12.49
N ASP A 61 -12.54 3.26 11.83
CA ASP A 61 -13.57 4.11 12.48
C ASP A 61 -14.68 3.27 13.13
N LYS A 62 -15.25 2.30 12.39
CA LYS A 62 -16.26 1.38 12.92
C LYS A 62 -15.76 0.59 14.13
N LEU A 63 -14.51 0.14 14.08
CA LEU A 63 -13.89 -0.62 15.16
C LEU A 63 -13.74 0.23 16.42
N VAL A 64 -13.29 1.48 16.27
CA VAL A 64 -13.21 2.44 17.39
C VAL A 64 -14.60 2.77 17.94
N ARG A 65 -15.60 3.05 17.11
CA ARG A 65 -16.97 3.34 17.57
C ARG A 65 -17.63 2.18 18.29
N GLY A 66 -17.36 0.95 17.84
CA GLY A 66 -17.88 -0.28 18.45
C GLY A 66 -17.13 -0.71 19.71
N ALA A 67 -16.04 -0.03 20.06
CA ALA A 67 -15.23 -0.37 21.21
C ALA A 67 -15.86 0.02 22.54
N GLU A 68 -15.62 -0.79 23.57
CA GLU A 68 -15.87 -0.45 24.98
C GLU A 68 -14.77 0.47 25.54
N LEU A 69 -14.52 1.57 24.83
CA LEU A 69 -13.61 2.64 25.23
C LEU A 69 -14.39 3.81 25.87
N PRO A 70 -13.72 4.70 26.62
CA PRO A 70 -14.29 5.98 27.05
C PRO A 70 -14.79 6.79 25.85
N GLU A 71 -15.84 7.57 26.04
CA GLU A 71 -16.44 8.38 24.97
C GLU A 71 -15.44 9.41 24.42
N ASP A 72 -14.72 10.10 25.32
CA ASP A 72 -13.66 11.06 24.96
C ASP A 72 -12.59 10.42 24.05
N THR A 73 -12.12 9.22 24.40
CA THR A 73 -11.13 8.47 23.60
C THR A 73 -11.67 8.08 22.23
N LYS A 74 -12.94 7.69 22.15
CA LYS A 74 -13.59 7.36 20.87
C LYS A 74 -13.75 8.60 20.01
N GLU A 75 -14.17 9.71 20.59
CA GLU A 75 -14.38 10.96 19.87
C GLU A 75 -13.06 11.50 19.31
N GLU A 76 -12.00 11.48 20.12
CA GLU A 76 -10.66 11.88 19.71
C GLU A 76 -10.13 11.01 18.55
N ALA A 77 -10.15 9.68 18.71
CA ALA A 77 -9.69 8.78 17.66
C ALA A 77 -10.52 8.89 16.38
N THR A 78 -11.85 9.03 16.48
CA THR A 78 -12.72 9.18 15.29
C THR A 78 -12.57 10.54 14.61
N MET A 79 -12.22 11.60 15.36
CA MET A 79 -11.88 12.91 14.79
C MET A 79 -10.65 12.79 13.87
N TYR A 80 -9.57 12.20 14.38
CA TYR A 80 -8.36 12.00 13.59
C TYR A 80 -8.58 11.04 12.41
N LEU A 81 -9.37 9.96 12.59
CA LEU A 81 -9.76 9.08 11.48
C LEU A 81 -10.55 9.80 10.38
N GLY A 82 -11.47 10.68 10.78
CA GLY A 82 -12.21 11.51 9.83
C GLY A 82 -11.30 12.46 9.05
N ALA A 83 -10.31 13.05 9.72
CA ALA A 83 -9.32 13.91 9.08
C ALA A 83 -8.39 13.13 8.13
N ALA A 84 -7.92 11.95 8.54
CA ALA A 84 -7.12 11.06 7.70
C ALA A 84 -7.90 10.62 6.45
N LYS A 85 -9.16 10.23 6.61
CA LYS A 85 -10.06 9.86 5.50
C LYS A 85 -10.26 11.03 4.53
N LYS A 86 -10.59 12.23 5.03
CA LYS A 86 -10.73 13.43 4.19
C LYS A 86 -9.44 13.81 3.46
N ALA A 87 -8.28 13.62 4.08
CA ALA A 87 -6.99 13.87 3.46
C ALA A 87 -6.69 12.86 2.33
N THR A 88 -7.07 11.60 2.51
CA THR A 88 -6.97 10.55 1.50
C THR A 88 -7.97 10.71 0.36
N GLU A 89 -9.20 11.16 0.63
CA GLU A 89 -10.28 11.30 -0.35
C GLU A 89 -10.02 12.35 -1.44
N LYS A 90 -9.13 13.32 -1.18
CA LYS A 90 -8.77 14.38 -2.14
C LYS A 90 -8.28 13.80 -3.46
N GLU A 91 -8.52 14.55 -4.55
CA GLU A 91 -8.07 14.19 -5.90
C GLU A 91 -6.60 13.77 -5.89
N GLU A 92 -5.76 14.61 -5.30
CA GLU A 92 -4.42 14.24 -4.84
C GLU A 92 -4.44 13.96 -3.33
N PRO A 93 -4.26 12.69 -2.90
CA PRO A 93 -4.22 12.34 -1.49
C PRO A 93 -3.12 13.10 -0.77
N LYS A 94 -3.50 13.83 0.30
CA LYS A 94 -2.53 14.49 1.18
C LYS A 94 -1.91 13.48 2.12
N LYS A 95 -1.00 12.66 1.58
CA LYS A 95 -0.47 11.49 2.27
C LYS A 95 0.16 11.83 3.62
N GLU A 96 1.00 12.85 3.70
CA GLU A 96 1.61 13.32 4.96
C GLU A 96 0.56 13.77 6.00
N THR A 97 -0.50 14.47 5.57
CA THR A 97 -1.57 14.86 6.48
C THR A 97 -2.37 13.65 6.95
N ALA A 98 -2.69 12.73 6.05
CA ALA A 98 -3.38 11.50 6.42
C ALA A 98 -2.54 10.63 7.35
N LEU A 99 -1.22 10.61 7.14
CA LEU A 99 -0.21 9.91 7.92
C LEU A 99 -0.15 10.46 9.35
N ALA A 100 0.01 11.77 9.50
CA ALA A 100 0.04 12.43 10.81
C ALA A 100 -1.26 12.22 11.61
N ASN A 101 -2.42 12.27 10.94
CA ASN A 101 -3.69 11.97 11.62
C ASN A 101 -3.79 10.49 12.00
N LEU A 102 -3.28 9.58 11.17
CA LEU A 102 -3.26 8.15 11.49
C LEU A 102 -2.32 7.83 12.66
N GLU A 103 -1.20 8.55 12.78
CA GLU A 103 -0.30 8.50 13.96
C GLU A 103 -1.05 8.89 15.23
N SER A 104 -1.79 10.00 15.22
CA SER A 104 -2.59 10.40 16.39
C SER A 104 -3.63 9.35 16.76
N VAL A 105 -4.27 8.68 15.78
CA VAL A 105 -5.16 7.54 16.07
C VAL A 105 -4.40 6.41 16.74
N ALA A 106 -3.20 6.10 16.24
CA ALA A 106 -2.39 5.03 16.78
C ALA A 106 -2.01 5.32 18.25
N GLU A 107 -1.53 6.53 18.53
CA GLU A 107 -1.18 7.00 19.87
C GLU A 107 -2.38 6.96 20.85
N THR A 108 -3.55 7.45 20.42
CA THR A 108 -4.77 7.40 21.25
C THR A 108 -5.16 5.96 21.59
N LEU A 109 -5.14 5.05 20.60
CA LEU A 109 -5.50 3.65 20.82
C LEU A 109 -4.45 2.88 21.61
N GLU A 110 -3.16 3.17 21.42
CA GLU A 110 -2.07 2.59 22.21
C GLU A 110 -2.17 3.02 23.67
N THR A 111 -2.40 4.32 23.93
CA THR A 111 -2.63 4.84 25.27
C THR A 111 -3.84 4.17 25.94
N ALA A 112 -4.93 3.99 25.20
CA ALA A 112 -6.10 3.27 25.68
C ALA A 112 -5.78 1.79 25.99
N SER A 113 -4.92 1.16 25.19
CA SER A 113 -4.49 -0.24 25.40
C SER A 113 -3.65 -0.43 26.67
N ASN A 114 -2.88 0.58 27.05
CA ASN A 114 -2.06 0.55 28.26
C ASN A 114 -2.88 0.78 29.54
N THR A 115 -4.09 1.35 29.41
CA THR A 115 -4.94 1.75 30.54
C THR A 115 -6.17 0.86 30.74
N LEU A 116 -6.68 0.23 29.67
CA LEU A 116 -7.93 -0.53 29.67
C LEU A 116 -7.78 -1.87 28.93
N ASP A 117 -8.35 -2.95 29.48
CA ASP A 117 -8.34 -4.26 28.80
C ASP A 117 -9.13 -4.24 27.47
N ALA A 118 -10.24 -3.50 27.41
CA ALA A 118 -10.97 -3.25 26.16
C ALA A 118 -10.10 -2.52 25.12
N GLY A 119 -9.19 -1.65 25.58
CA GLY A 119 -8.23 -0.96 24.73
C GLY A 119 -7.22 -1.90 24.09
N LYS A 120 -6.75 -2.94 24.81
CA LYS A 120 -5.84 -3.96 24.25
C LYS A 120 -6.46 -4.69 23.08
N ASN A 121 -7.69 -5.17 23.24
CA ASN A 121 -8.39 -5.89 22.18
C ASN A 121 -8.54 -5.02 20.92
N ILE A 122 -8.90 -3.75 21.09
CA ILE A 122 -9.05 -2.81 19.98
C ILE A 122 -7.72 -2.51 19.32
N TRP A 123 -6.67 -2.26 20.10
CA TRP A 123 -5.33 -2.00 19.59
C TRP A 123 -4.80 -3.15 18.73
N GLU A 124 -4.92 -4.39 19.19
CA GLU A 124 -4.48 -5.58 18.44
C GLU A 124 -5.21 -5.75 17.10
N ASN A 125 -6.50 -5.37 17.04
CA ASN A 125 -7.28 -5.41 15.80
C ASN A 125 -7.03 -4.19 14.89
N ALA A 126 -6.76 -3.02 15.47
CA ALA A 126 -6.51 -1.76 14.77
C ALA A 126 -5.11 -1.70 14.16
N LYS A 127 -4.09 -2.14 14.90
CA LYS A 127 -2.68 -2.11 14.52
C LYS A 127 -2.40 -2.66 13.11
N PRO A 128 -2.86 -3.85 12.70
CA PRO A 128 -2.60 -4.34 11.34
C PRO A 128 -3.29 -3.49 10.26
N ILE A 129 -4.40 -2.82 10.57
CA ILE A 129 -5.07 -1.89 9.65
C ILE A 129 -4.26 -0.59 9.55
N ILE A 130 -3.84 -0.04 10.68
CA ILE A 130 -3.01 1.16 10.78
C ILE A 130 -1.71 0.97 9.98
N LEU A 131 -1.00 -0.15 10.17
CA LEU A 131 0.26 -0.41 9.46
C LEU A 131 0.08 -0.52 7.95
N LYS A 132 -1.00 -1.17 7.48
CA LYS A 132 -1.32 -1.26 6.06
C LYS A 132 -1.58 0.11 5.44
N VAL A 133 -2.38 0.94 6.12
CA VAL A 133 -2.69 2.30 5.66
C VAL A 133 -1.43 3.18 5.70
N ALA A 134 -0.67 3.13 6.80
CA ALA A 134 0.58 3.86 6.96
C ALA A 134 1.58 3.52 5.84
N GLY A 135 1.77 2.23 5.55
CA GLY A 135 2.66 1.78 4.47
C GLY A 135 2.28 2.36 3.10
N TRP A 136 0.98 2.44 2.81
CA TRP A 136 0.50 3.08 1.58
C TRP A 136 0.68 4.60 1.56
N LEU A 137 0.52 5.24 2.73
CA LEU A 137 0.73 6.67 2.93
C LEU A 137 2.22 7.07 2.89
N GLY A 138 3.14 6.11 2.81
CA GLY A 138 4.58 6.35 2.69
C GLY A 138 5.35 6.18 3.99
N ALA A 139 4.73 5.60 5.03
CA ALA A 139 5.46 5.14 6.20
C ALA A 139 6.44 4.04 5.84
N ALA A 140 7.69 4.15 6.28
CA ALA A 140 8.54 2.97 6.38
C ALA A 140 7.96 2.05 7.47
N ALA A 141 7.80 0.76 7.16
CA ALA A 141 7.25 -0.24 8.08
C ALA A 141 8.02 -0.36 9.42
N GLY A 142 9.23 0.20 9.52
CA GLY A 142 10.01 0.32 10.75
C GLY A 142 9.73 1.59 11.58
N SER A 143 9.32 2.70 10.97
CA SER A 143 9.20 3.99 11.67
C SER A 143 7.97 4.10 12.56
N TYR A 144 6.88 3.42 12.19
CA TYR A 144 5.60 3.46 12.92
C TYR A 144 5.56 2.62 14.20
N LEU A 145 6.47 1.66 14.34
CA LEU A 145 6.50 0.72 15.47
C LEU A 145 7.71 0.92 16.39
N LEU A 146 8.69 1.73 15.97
CA LEU A 146 9.98 1.82 16.66
C LEU A 146 10.20 3.12 17.43
N GLY A 147 9.24 4.04 17.49
CA GLY A 147 9.31 5.22 18.38
C GLY A 147 10.70 5.84 18.44
N LEU A 148 11.05 6.63 17.40
CA LEU A 148 12.07 7.66 17.57
C LEU A 148 11.39 8.99 17.85
#